data_AF-A0A914JP84-F1
#
_entry.id   AF-A0A914JP84-F1
#
_cell.length_a   1.000
_cell.length_b   1.000
_cell.length_c   1.000
_cell.angle_alpha   90.00
_cell.angle_beta   90.00
_cell.angle_gamma   90.00
#
_symmetry.space_group_name_H-M   'P 1'
#
loop_
_entity.id
_entity.type
_entity.pdbx_description
1 polymer ?
#
loop_
_entity_poly.entity_id
_entity_poly.type
_entity_poly.pdbx_seq_one_letter_code
_entity_poly.pdbx_strand_id
1 'polypeptide(L)' 'NPKTKFKKMTSTPNSTGMSTSRSLADIREEQAGNLDRLRSKLVEIDPRDLVPLLVARHVLSTADMAAVYSQ' A
#
# COMPACT_ATOMS: atom_id res chain seq x y z
N ASN A 1 46.04 44.62 -8.79
CA ASN A 1 46.26 43.21 -8.39
C ASN A 1 46.09 43.18 -6.88
N PRO A 2 45.07 42.49 -6.33
CA PRO A 2 45.18 41.04 -6.16
C PRO A 2 43.88 40.27 -6.46
N LYS A 3 44.07 39.03 -6.94
CA LYS A 3 43.07 37.98 -7.05
C LYS A 3 43.15 37.12 -5.80
N THR A 4 42.06 37.00 -5.05
CA THR A 4 41.91 35.94 -4.04
C THR A 4 40.60 35.22 -4.33
N LYS A 5 40.70 34.13 -5.09
CA LYS A 5 39.60 33.19 -5.29
C LYS A 5 39.55 32.26 -4.08
N PHE A 6 38.51 32.40 -3.25
CA PHE A 6 38.16 31.37 -2.28
C PHE A 6 37.56 30.18 -3.02
N LYS A 7 38.36 29.13 -3.21
CA LYS A 7 37.89 27.84 -3.71
C LYS A 7 37.22 27.12 -2.54
N LYS A 8 35.90 27.23 -2.44
CA LYS A 8 35.10 26.40 -1.53
C LYS A 8 35.13 24.97 -2.08
N MET A 9 35.96 24.12 -1.49
CA MET A 9 35.91 22.68 -1.71
C MET A 9 34.62 22.17 -1.07
N THR A 10 33.54 22.13 -1.84
CA THR A 10 32.35 21.36 -1.47
C THR A 10 32.71 19.89 -1.62
N SER A 11 32.65 19.20 -0.49
CA SER A 11 32.74 17.76 -0.36
C SER A 11 31.97 17.05 -1.48
N THR A 12 32.65 16.09 -2.10
CA THR A 12 32.04 15.03 -2.91
C THR A 12 30.77 14.52 -2.23
N PRO A 13 29.60 14.47 -2.90
CA PRO A 13 28.51 13.66 -2.41
C PRO A 13 28.93 12.21 -2.63
N ASN A 14 29.49 11.59 -1.59
CA ASN A 14 29.65 10.16 -1.54
C ASN A 14 28.22 9.59 -1.48
N SER A 15 27.64 9.35 -2.67
CA SER A 15 26.36 8.67 -2.88
C SER A 15 26.52 7.20 -2.49
N THR A 16 26.82 6.97 -1.23
CA THR A 16 26.52 5.71 -0.56
C THR A 16 25.02 5.77 -0.34
N GLY A 17 24.27 5.18 -1.26
CA GLY A 17 22.81 5.16 -1.26
C GLY A 17 22.29 4.72 0.10
N MET A 18 21.90 5.68 0.92
CA MET A 18 21.04 5.41 2.05
C MET A 18 19.71 5.01 1.43
N SER A 19 19.45 3.69 1.39
CA SER A 19 18.11 3.19 1.09
C SER A 19 17.18 3.80 2.11
N THR A 20 16.53 4.90 1.75
CA THR A 20 15.58 5.58 2.62
C THR A 20 14.46 4.59 2.88
N SER A 21 14.32 4.15 4.13
CA SER A 21 13.20 3.34 4.56
C SER A 21 11.92 4.02 4.14
N ARG A 22 11.04 3.31 3.45
CA ARG A 22 9.73 3.84 3.04
C ARG A 22 8.95 4.25 4.29
N SER A 23 8.31 5.43 4.24
CA SER A 23 7.49 5.90 5.36
C SER A 23 6.28 4.99 5.55
N LEU A 24 5.82 4.84 6.79
CA LEU A 24 4.56 4.17 7.08
C LEU A 24 3.37 4.85 6.39
N ALA A 25 3.45 6.17 6.14
CA ALA A 25 2.42 6.90 5.40
C ALA A 25 2.33 6.42 3.95
N ASP A 26 3.47 6.36 3.25
CA ASP A 26 3.54 5.91 1.85
C ASP A 26 3.08 4.45 1.69
N ILE A 27 3.41 3.59 2.67
CA ILE A 27 2.94 2.19 2.68
C ILE A 27 1.42 2.12 2.79
N ARG A 28 0.81 2.93 3.68
CA ARG A 28 -0.64 2.97 3.85
C ARG A 28 -1.36 3.52 2.63
N GLU A 29 -0.80 4.54 2.00
CA GLU A 29 -1.36 5.11 0.77
C GLU A 29 -1.35 4.08 -0.37
N GLU A 30 -0.23 3.37 -0.56
CA GLU A 30 -0.18 2.30 -1.56
C GLU A 30 -1.16 1.17 -1.23
N GLN A 31 -1.24 0.75 0.03
CA GLN A 31 -2.19 -0.27 0.46
C GLN A 31 -3.64 0.15 0.20
N ALA A 32 -4.01 1.40 0.47
CA ALA A 32 -5.33 1.93 0.17
C ALA A 32 -5.63 1.86 -1.34
N GLY A 33 -4.70 2.31 -2.17
CA GLY A 33 -4.85 2.23 -3.63
C GLY A 33 -4.96 0.81 -4.16
N ASN A 34 -4.20 -0.13 -3.60
CA ASN A 34 -4.28 -1.55 -3.93
C ASN A 34 -5.63 -2.15 -3.53
N LEU A 35 -6.16 -1.75 -2.38
CA LEU A 35 -7.44 -2.22 -1.86
C LEU A 35 -8.60 -1.70 -2.72
N ASP A 36 -8.54 -0.46 -3.20
CA ASP A 36 -9.52 0.10 -4.13
C ASP A 36 -9.52 -0.64 -5.48
N ARG A 37 -8.33 -0.93 -6.03
CA ARG A 37 -8.22 -1.75 -7.25
C ARG A 37 -8.79 -3.16 -7.06
N LEU A 38 -8.56 -3.75 -5.89
CA LEU A 38 -9.11 -5.07 -5.57
C LEU A 38 -10.64 -5.00 -5.47
N ARG A 39 -11.19 -3.97 -4.82
CA ARG A 39 -12.65 -3.75 -4.75
C ARG A 39 -13.27 -3.69 -6.14
N SER A 40 -12.68 -2.94 -7.08
CA SER A 40 -13.18 -2.88 -8.45
C SER A 40 -13.25 -4.24 -9.13
N LYS A 41 -12.28 -5.13 -8.88
CA LYS A 41 -12.28 -6.49 -9.44
C LYS A 41 -13.28 -7.41 -8.75
N LEU A 42 -13.46 -7.25 -7.44
CA LEU A 42 -14.41 -8.06 -6.66
C LEU A 42 -15.87 -7.79 -7.04
N VAL A 43 -16.19 -6.63 -7.63
CA VAL A 43 -17.55 -6.32 -8.13
C VAL A 43 -18.01 -7.31 -9.20
N GLU A 44 -17.09 -7.90 -9.96
CA GLU A 44 -17.41 -8.85 -11.04
C GLU A 44 -17.65 -10.28 -10.53
N ILE A 45 -17.42 -10.54 -9.23
CA ILE A 45 -17.51 -11.87 -8.62
C ILE A 45 -18.82 -12.01 -7.86
N ASP A 46 -19.47 -13.19 -7.95
CA ASP A 46 -20.63 -13.49 -7.11
C ASP A 46 -20.18 -13.61 -5.64
N PRO A 47 -20.70 -12.77 -4.72
CA PRO A 47 -20.33 -12.85 -3.31
C PRO A 47 -20.59 -14.22 -2.68
N ARG A 48 -21.55 -15.02 -3.20
CA ARG A 48 -21.85 -16.38 -2.72
C ARG A 48 -20.65 -17.32 -2.82
N ASP A 49 -19.82 -17.17 -3.85
CA ASP A 49 -18.64 -18.00 -4.07
C ASP A 49 -17.52 -17.75 -3.05
N LEU A 50 -17.53 -16.55 -2.43
CA LEU A 50 -16.53 -16.14 -1.45
C LEU A 50 -16.95 -16.50 -0.01
N VAL A 51 -18.24 -16.76 0.24
CA VAL A 51 -18.76 -17.04 1.58
C VAL A 51 -18.00 -18.16 2.30
N PRO A 52 -17.75 -19.35 1.70
CA PRO A 52 -17.03 -20.43 2.40
C PRO A 52 -15.62 -20.01 2.83
N LEU A 53 -14.92 -19.25 1.97
CA LEU A 53 -13.58 -18.72 2.24
C LEU A 53 -13.59 -17.68 3.36
N LEU A 54 -14.56 -16.78 3.35
CA LEU A 54 -14.67 -15.72 4.35
C LEU A 54 -15.04 -16.27 5.73
N VAL A 55 -15.87 -17.30 5.79
CA VAL A 55 -16.24 -18.00 7.04
C VAL A 55 -15.04 -18.77 7.60
N ALA A 56 -14.32 -19.51 6.75
CA ALA A 56 -13.13 -20.27 7.17
C ALA A 56 -12.02 -19.37 7.73
N ARG A 57 -11.97 -18.10 7.31
CA ARG A 57 -11.02 -17.09 7.81
C ARG A 57 -11.57 -16.24 8.96
N HIS A 58 -12.76 -16.55 9.48
CA HIS A 58 -13.43 -15.77 10.52
C HIS A 58 -13.64 -14.29 10.14
N VAL A 59 -13.76 -13.98 8.85
CA VAL A 59 -14.08 -12.65 8.34
C VAL A 59 -15.59 -12.42 8.32
N LEU A 60 -16.35 -13.46 7.95
CA LEU A 60 -17.81 -13.44 7.92
C LEU A 60 -18.37 -14.34 9.01
N SER A 61 -19.26 -13.79 9.85
CA SER A 61 -19.97 -14.59 10.84
C SER A 61 -21.14 -15.35 10.19
N THR A 62 -21.57 -16.43 10.82
CA THR A 62 -22.74 -17.20 10.36
C THR A 62 -24.03 -16.39 10.38
N ALA A 63 -24.14 -15.38 11.26
CA ALA A 63 -25.28 -14.46 11.29
C ALA A 63 -25.30 -13.54 10.05
N ASP A 64 -24.13 -13.10 9.60
CA ASP A 64 -24.00 -12.20 8.44
C ASP A 64 -24.10 -12.93 7.10
N MET A 65 -23.85 -14.26 7.07
CA MET A 65 -24.03 -15.09 5.87
C MET A 65 -25.46 -15.01 5.32
N ALA A 66 -26.47 -14.91 6.18
CA ALA A 66 -27.87 -14.88 5.76
C ALA A 66 -28.17 -13.71 4.82
N ALA A 67 -27.50 -12.56 5.01
CA ALA A 67 -27.65 -11.39 4.17
C ALA A 67 -27.10 -11.58 2.74
N VAL A 68 -26.13 -12.48 2.56
CA VAL A 68 -25.54 -12.79 1.24
C VAL A 68 -26.46 -13.71 0.44
N TYR A 69 -27.14 -14.64 1.11
CA TYR A 69 -28.04 -15.59 0.45
C TYR A 69 -29.49 -15.10 0.28
N SER A 70 -29.86 -14.01 0.97
CA SER A 70 -31.21 -13.44 0.87
C SER A 70 -31.44 -12.51 -0.33
N GLN A 71 -30.44 -12.37 -1.23
CA GLN A 71 -30.47 -11.53 -2.43
C GLN A 71 -30.72 -12.32 -3.72
#